data_AF-A0A412RQX2-F1
#
_entry.id   AF-A0A412RQX2-F1
#
_cell.length_a   1.000
_cell.length_b   1.000
_cell.length_c   1.000
_cell.angle_alpha   90.00
_cell.angle_beta   90.00
_cell.angle_gamma   90.00
#
_symmetry.space_group_name_H-M   'P 1'
#
loop_
_entity.id
_entity.type
_entity.pdbx_description
1 polymer ?
#
loop_
_entity_poly.entity_id
_entity_poly.type
_entity_poly.pdbx_seq_one_letter_code
_entity_poly.pdbx_strand_id
1 'polypeptide(L)'
;MMKLKCIATGSTGNTYALIGDTGEILLLDLGVSEKTIKKGIDWKISNVVGAVISHGHKDHSLSVEDFKSMGIPIYAPYLKIDYMSMNMGEFTVKPFDLTAIDGSWTHTNADGEPCPIFGFLITHPEMGRMLYITDCEVIKWKFKGINHILLGVNYDKDLVDTGNPKANHVFRGHLSIDTACDFVKANDSDSLQNVIMCHLSSENSDRDSFIEKMKKVACGANVDVAERNKEWVLRKGDECPF
;
A
#
# COMPACT_ATOMS: atom_id res chain seq x y z
N MET A 1 -12.63 16.28 2.40
CA MET A 1 -12.62 14.88 2.86
C MET A 1 -11.64 14.12 2.00
N MET A 2 -10.70 13.40 2.61
CA MET A 2 -9.67 12.66 1.90
C MET A 2 -10.28 11.49 1.14
N LYS A 3 -9.86 11.29 -0.11
CA LYS A 3 -10.24 10.12 -0.91
C LYS A 3 -9.01 9.26 -1.21
N LEU A 4 -9.14 7.96 -1.03
CA LEU A 4 -8.24 6.98 -1.64
C LEU A 4 -8.84 6.53 -2.97
N LYS A 5 -8.07 6.62 -4.05
CA LYS A 5 -8.42 6.10 -5.36
C LYS A 5 -7.44 5.01 -5.77
N CYS A 6 -7.96 3.84 -6.12
CA CYS A 6 -7.18 2.77 -6.73
C CYS A 6 -7.11 2.98 -8.24
N ILE A 7 -5.94 3.36 -8.74
CA ILE A 7 -5.69 3.53 -10.18
C ILE A 7 -5.34 2.18 -10.80
N ALA A 8 -4.49 1.40 -10.13
CA ALA A 8 -4.13 0.05 -10.51
C ALA A 8 -3.69 -0.76 -9.29
N THR A 9 -3.92 -2.06 -9.32
CA THR A 9 -3.54 -3.00 -8.27
C THR A 9 -3.27 -4.39 -8.85
N GLY A 10 -2.29 -5.10 -8.30
CA GLY A 10 -1.86 -6.43 -8.72
C GLY A 10 -0.60 -6.42 -9.59
N SER A 11 -0.20 -7.59 -10.08
CA SER A 11 1.09 -7.83 -10.75
C SER A 11 1.33 -7.07 -12.07
N THR A 12 0.33 -6.38 -12.59
CA THR A 12 0.45 -5.53 -13.80
C THR A 12 0.74 -4.07 -13.48
N GLY A 13 0.79 -3.72 -12.20
CA GLY A 13 1.12 -2.39 -11.71
C GLY A 13 0.23 -1.96 -10.56
N ASN A 14 0.85 -1.33 -9.58
CA ASN A 14 0.22 -0.79 -8.38
C ASN A 14 0.39 0.73 -8.38
N THR A 15 -0.74 1.42 -8.27
CA THR A 15 -0.76 2.88 -8.15
C THR A 15 -2.05 3.30 -7.46
N TYR A 16 -1.91 4.10 -6.43
CA TYR A 16 -3.03 4.68 -5.69
C TYR A 16 -2.83 6.20 -5.56
N ALA A 17 -3.91 6.92 -5.34
CA ALA A 17 -3.89 8.35 -5.10
C ALA A 17 -4.66 8.68 -3.83
N LEU A 18 -4.02 9.43 -2.93
CA LEU A 18 -4.69 10.14 -1.84
C LEU A 18 -5.00 11.55 -2.33
N ILE A 19 -6.28 11.91 -2.34
CA ILE A 19 -6.78 13.16 -2.90
C ILE A 19 -7.49 13.93 -1.78
N GLY A 20 -6.89 15.04 -1.33
CA GLY A 20 -7.44 15.93 -0.30
C GLY A 20 -8.61 16.78 -0.82
N ASP A 21 -9.34 17.43 0.08
CA ASP A 21 -10.50 18.28 -0.27
C ASP A 21 -10.08 19.50 -1.09
N THR A 22 -8.92 20.05 -0.75
CA THR A 22 -8.26 21.16 -1.46
C THR A 22 -7.83 20.77 -2.88
N GLY A 23 -7.87 19.47 -3.19
CA GLY A 23 -7.50 18.88 -4.45
C GLY A 23 -6.04 18.43 -4.52
N GLU A 24 -5.22 18.59 -3.47
CA GLU A 24 -3.85 18.08 -3.43
C GLU A 24 -3.80 16.55 -3.54
N ILE A 25 -2.77 16.03 -4.21
CA ILE A 25 -2.66 14.61 -4.54
C ILE A 25 -1.31 14.06 -4.12
N LEU A 26 -1.31 13.03 -3.28
CA LEU A 26 -0.15 12.19 -3.00
C LEU A 26 -0.32 10.84 -3.73
N LEU A 27 0.65 10.49 -4.57
CA LEU A 27 0.66 9.20 -5.27
C LEU A 27 1.40 8.15 -4.45
N LEU A 28 0.83 6.94 -4.40
CA LEU A 28 1.41 5.77 -3.74
C LEU A 28 1.80 4.77 -4.82
N ASP A 29 3.11 4.59 -5.02
CA ASP A 29 3.74 3.92 -6.16
C ASP A 29 3.33 4.51 -7.53
N LEU A 30 4.10 4.17 -8.56
CA LEU A 30 3.94 4.60 -9.95
C LEU A 30 4.11 3.40 -10.90
N GLY A 31 3.47 2.29 -10.55
CA GLY A 31 3.60 0.99 -11.20
C GLY A 31 2.98 0.83 -12.58
N VAL A 32 2.22 1.83 -13.07
CA VAL A 32 1.59 1.80 -14.40
C VAL A 32 2.04 2.98 -15.24
N SER A 33 1.75 2.91 -16.55
CA SER A 33 2.17 3.96 -17.49
C SER A 33 1.68 5.34 -17.06
N GLU A 34 2.49 6.35 -17.33
CA GLU A 34 2.21 7.77 -17.08
C GLU A 34 0.80 8.19 -17.50
N LYS A 35 0.37 7.76 -18.69
CA LYS A 35 -0.96 8.04 -19.23
C LYS A 35 -2.08 7.45 -18.37
N THR A 36 -1.89 6.25 -17.82
CA THR A 36 -2.86 5.61 -16.92
C THR A 36 -2.96 6.39 -15.61
N ILE A 37 -1.82 6.79 -15.03
CA ILE A 37 -1.79 7.58 -13.79
C ILE A 37 -2.45 8.93 -14.01
N LYS A 38 -2.07 9.65 -15.07
CA LYS A 38 -2.69 10.92 -15.49
C LYS A 38 -4.20 10.82 -15.62
N LYS A 39 -4.71 9.79 -16.28
CA LYS A 39 -6.16 9.55 -16.37
C LYS A 39 -6.78 9.26 -15.01
N GLY A 40 -6.11 8.47 -14.16
CA GLY A 40 -6.60 8.11 -12.83
C GLY A 40 -6.80 9.31 -11.92
N ILE A 41 -5.96 10.34 -12.05
CA ILE A 41 -6.08 11.61 -11.30
C ILE A 41 -6.81 12.71 -12.08
N ASP A 42 -7.57 12.36 -13.12
CA ASP A 42 -8.32 13.29 -13.97
C ASP A 42 -7.46 14.42 -14.56
N TRP A 43 -6.21 14.09 -14.92
CA TRP A 43 -5.20 14.96 -15.50
C TRP A 43 -4.77 16.14 -14.61
N LYS A 44 -5.10 16.11 -13.31
CA LYS A 44 -4.76 17.14 -12.32
C LYS A 44 -3.30 17.03 -11.84
N ILE A 45 -2.36 16.95 -12.78
CA ILE A 45 -0.93 16.78 -12.49
C ILE A 45 -0.36 17.94 -11.68
N SER A 46 -0.84 19.16 -11.90
CA SER A 46 -0.48 20.35 -11.12
C SER A 46 -0.81 20.24 -9.63
N ASN A 47 -1.70 19.32 -9.27
CA ASN A 47 -2.10 19.10 -7.89
C ASN A 47 -1.27 18.02 -7.19
N VAL A 48 -0.40 17.31 -7.92
CA VAL A 48 0.43 16.25 -7.35
C VAL A 48 1.55 16.89 -6.51
N VAL A 49 1.46 16.72 -5.19
CA VAL A 49 2.44 17.26 -4.23
C VAL A 49 3.64 16.35 -4.03
N GLY A 50 3.53 15.09 -4.43
CA GLY A 50 4.63 14.13 -4.47
C GLY A 50 4.18 12.71 -4.77
N ALA A 51 5.14 11.80 -4.84
CA ALA A 51 4.91 10.37 -4.90
C ALA A 51 5.84 9.62 -3.95
N VAL A 52 5.35 8.58 -3.30
CA VAL A 52 6.14 7.67 -2.47
C VAL A 52 6.28 6.34 -3.19
N ILE A 53 7.49 5.77 -3.22
CA ILE A 53 7.79 4.54 -3.96
C ILE A 53 8.32 3.49 -2.98
N SER A 54 7.60 2.39 -2.83
CA SER A 54 7.88 1.31 -1.88
C SER A 54 9.19 0.58 -2.19
N HIS A 55 9.42 0.26 -3.46
CA HIS A 55 10.63 -0.43 -3.96
C HIS A 55 10.79 -0.26 -5.47
N GLY A 56 11.88 -0.83 -6.02
CA GLY A 56 12.32 -0.59 -7.40
C GLY A 56 11.73 -1.51 -8.49
N HIS A 57 10.78 -2.40 -8.17
CA HIS A 57 10.18 -3.26 -9.21
C HIS A 57 9.25 -2.46 -10.11
N LYS A 58 9.11 -2.89 -11.37
CA LYS A 58 8.46 -2.09 -12.41
C LYS A 58 6.97 -1.93 -12.19
N ASP A 59 6.30 -2.93 -11.65
CA ASP A 59 4.92 -2.84 -11.18
C ASP A 59 4.72 -1.90 -9.98
N HIS A 60 5.78 -1.26 -9.47
CA HIS A 60 5.70 -0.17 -8.47
C HIS A 60 6.40 1.12 -8.93
N SER A 61 7.34 1.03 -9.88
CA SER A 61 8.24 2.12 -10.22
C SER A 61 8.27 2.48 -11.71
N LEU A 62 7.37 1.92 -12.54
CA LEU A 62 7.39 2.05 -14.01
C LEU A 62 7.56 3.50 -14.47
N SER A 63 6.75 4.41 -13.92
CA SER A 63 6.68 5.81 -14.35
C SER A 63 7.37 6.80 -13.40
N VAL A 64 8.32 6.33 -12.58
CA VAL A 64 9.10 7.20 -11.68
C VAL A 64 9.87 8.28 -12.45
N GLU A 65 10.58 7.90 -13.52
CA GLU A 65 11.36 8.88 -14.29
C GLU A 65 10.47 9.86 -15.06
N ASP A 66 9.29 9.41 -15.54
CA ASP A 66 8.30 10.28 -16.18
C ASP A 66 7.87 11.39 -15.21
N PHE A 67 7.43 11.03 -14.00
CA PHE A 67 6.93 11.98 -13.00
C PHE A 67 8.05 12.88 -12.45
N LYS A 68 9.25 12.34 -12.25
CA LYS A 68 10.42 13.11 -11.86
C LYS A 68 10.79 14.17 -12.92
N SER A 69 10.68 13.84 -14.21
CA SER A 69 10.93 14.79 -15.30
C SER A 69 9.92 15.94 -15.35
N MET A 70 8.72 15.74 -14.78
CA MET A 70 7.71 16.78 -14.61
C MET A 70 7.94 17.68 -13.37
N GLY A 71 9.02 17.44 -12.62
CA GLY A 71 9.34 18.19 -11.41
C GLY A 71 8.58 17.73 -10.16
N ILE A 72 7.91 16.57 -10.21
CA ILE A 72 7.18 16.03 -9.06
C ILE A 72 8.17 15.45 -8.05
N PRO A 73 8.09 15.82 -6.76
CA PRO A 73 8.94 15.23 -5.72
C PRO A 73 8.69 13.73 -5.59
N ILE A 74 9.75 12.93 -5.69
CA ILE A 74 9.70 11.48 -5.51
C ILE A 74 10.42 11.11 -4.22
N TYR A 75 9.76 10.36 -3.33
CA TYR A 75 10.39 9.75 -2.18
C TYR A 75 10.52 8.23 -2.35
N ALA A 76 11.73 7.80 -2.67
CA ALA A 76 12.11 6.41 -2.89
C ALA A 76 13.22 6.02 -1.88
N PRO A 77 12.88 5.68 -0.62
CA PRO A 77 13.86 5.44 0.44
C PRO A 77 14.80 4.26 0.13
N TYR A 78 14.37 3.29 -0.68
CA TYR A 78 15.18 2.14 -1.08
C TYR A 78 16.43 2.49 -1.89
N LEU A 79 16.51 3.68 -2.52
CA LEU A 79 17.67 4.08 -3.33
C LEU A 79 18.93 4.36 -2.50
N LYS A 80 18.76 4.80 -1.25
CA LYS A 80 19.87 5.18 -0.35
C LYS A 80 19.65 4.77 1.11
N ILE A 81 18.64 3.94 1.39
CA ILE A 81 18.17 3.55 2.72
C ILE A 81 17.91 4.79 3.60
N ASP A 82 16.74 5.38 3.45
CA ASP A 82 16.34 6.60 4.13
C ASP A 82 15.13 6.37 5.04
N TYR A 83 15.22 6.84 6.29
CA TYR A 83 14.17 6.73 7.32
C TYR A 83 13.61 8.08 7.75
N MET A 84 14.01 9.17 7.08
CA MET A 84 13.62 10.53 7.45
C MET A 84 12.13 10.78 7.20
N SER A 85 11.51 11.59 8.05
CA SER A 85 10.17 12.08 7.75
C SER A 85 10.28 13.18 6.69
N MET A 86 9.39 13.16 5.70
CA MET A 86 9.28 14.20 4.67
C MET A 86 7.87 14.77 4.63
N ASN A 87 7.77 16.05 4.31
CA ASN A 87 6.48 16.69 4.03
C ASN A 87 6.29 16.82 2.51
N MET A 88 5.10 16.49 2.02
CA MET A 88 4.68 16.63 0.62
C MET A 88 3.30 17.27 0.62
N GLY A 89 3.22 18.59 0.44
CA GLY A 89 1.97 19.33 0.73
C GLY A 89 1.64 19.27 2.23
N GLU A 90 0.38 18.99 2.57
CA GLU A 90 -0.03 18.78 3.97
C GLU A 90 0.21 17.34 4.47
N PHE A 91 0.72 16.45 3.61
CA PHE A 91 1.08 15.09 4.01
C PHE A 91 2.43 15.05 4.73
N THR A 92 2.46 14.43 5.90
CA THR A 92 3.70 13.97 6.52
C THR A 92 3.87 12.48 6.24
N VAL A 93 4.95 12.13 5.54
CA VAL A 93 5.31 10.77 5.16
C VAL A 93 6.52 10.32 5.96
N LYS A 94 6.40 9.19 6.65
CA LYS A 94 7.52 8.53 7.33
C LYS A 94 7.67 7.09 6.84
N PRO A 95 8.79 6.73 6.19
CA PRO A 95 9.02 5.36 5.77
C PRO A 95 9.48 4.49 6.93
N PHE A 96 9.29 3.18 6.79
CA PHE A 96 9.86 2.16 7.66
C PHE A 96 10.24 0.95 6.82
N ASP A 97 11.33 0.28 7.19
CA ASP A 97 11.80 -0.92 6.51
C ASP A 97 10.84 -2.10 6.73
N LEU A 98 10.61 -2.86 5.67
CA LEU A 98 9.95 -4.16 5.74
C LEU A 98 11.03 -5.24 5.75
N THR A 99 11.74 -5.31 6.86
CA THR A 99 12.67 -6.41 7.17
C THR A 99 12.10 -7.33 8.25
N ALA A 100 12.58 -8.56 8.27
CA ALA A 100 12.34 -9.49 9.38
C ALA A 100 13.09 -9.04 10.65
N ILE A 101 12.87 -9.77 11.74
CA ILE A 101 13.48 -9.46 13.05
C ILE A 101 15.02 -9.52 12.99
N ASP A 102 15.57 -10.39 12.15
CA ASP A 102 17.02 -10.53 11.93
C ASP A 102 17.62 -9.47 11.00
N GLY A 103 16.79 -8.57 10.46
CA GLY A 103 17.20 -7.49 9.55
C GLY A 103 17.25 -7.89 8.07
N SER A 104 16.87 -9.12 7.71
CA SER A 104 16.77 -9.53 6.30
C SER A 104 15.56 -8.88 5.61
N TRP A 105 15.71 -8.48 4.34
CA TRP A 105 14.59 -7.96 3.55
C TRP A 105 13.57 -9.05 3.24
N THR A 106 12.29 -8.72 3.35
CA THR A 106 11.17 -9.67 3.17
C THR A 106 10.65 -9.72 1.74
N HIS A 107 11.45 -9.23 0.80
CA HIS A 107 11.13 -9.20 -0.62
C HIS A 107 12.39 -9.44 -1.45
N THR A 108 12.24 -10.03 -2.63
CA THR A 108 13.36 -10.44 -3.48
C THR A 108 13.13 -10.06 -4.93
N ASN A 109 14.19 -9.74 -5.64
CA ASN A 109 14.20 -9.59 -7.08
C ASN A 109 13.95 -10.94 -7.78
N ALA A 110 13.72 -10.90 -9.10
CA ALA A 110 13.48 -12.10 -9.91
C ALA A 110 14.66 -13.10 -9.93
N ASP A 111 15.88 -12.62 -9.67
CA ASP A 111 17.09 -13.43 -9.52
C ASP A 111 17.30 -13.96 -8.09
N GLY A 112 16.41 -13.62 -7.16
CA GLY A 112 16.45 -14.05 -5.76
C GLY A 112 17.28 -13.14 -4.84
N GLU A 113 17.88 -12.06 -5.36
CA GLU A 113 18.60 -11.12 -4.51
C GLU A 113 17.64 -10.33 -3.60
N PRO A 114 18.03 -10.00 -2.36
CA PRO A 114 17.21 -9.18 -1.47
C PRO A 114 16.87 -7.83 -2.08
N CYS A 115 15.59 -7.44 -2.03
CA CYS A 115 15.10 -6.17 -2.51
C CYS A 115 14.77 -5.24 -1.34
N PRO A 116 15.47 -4.10 -1.17
CA PRO A 116 15.08 -3.11 -0.17
C PRO A 116 13.67 -2.60 -0.43
N ILE A 117 12.78 -2.79 0.55
CA ILE A 117 11.37 -2.45 0.45
C ILE A 117 10.88 -1.73 1.71
N PHE A 118 10.06 -0.72 1.51
CA PHE A 118 9.58 0.16 2.56
C PHE A 118 8.06 0.25 2.56
N GLY A 119 7.50 0.29 3.78
CA GLY A 119 6.15 0.77 4.03
C GLY A 119 6.18 2.25 4.42
N PHE A 120 5.02 2.90 4.38
CA PHE A 120 4.88 4.31 4.71
C PHE A 120 3.79 4.53 5.75
N LEU A 121 4.13 5.29 6.79
CA LEU A 121 3.17 5.91 7.69
C LEU A 121 2.88 7.32 7.15
N ILE A 122 1.66 7.53 6.67
CA ILE A 122 1.22 8.76 6.02
C ILE A 122 0.22 9.44 6.95
N THR A 123 0.44 10.72 7.26
CA THR A 123 -0.44 11.51 8.12
C THR A 123 -0.95 12.71 7.35
N HIS A 124 -2.25 13.01 7.48
CA HIS A 124 -2.88 14.18 6.90
C HIS A 124 -4.05 14.63 7.80
N PRO A 125 -4.29 15.95 7.98
CA PRO A 125 -5.36 16.46 8.85
C PRO A 125 -6.74 15.84 8.58
N GLU A 126 -7.10 15.65 7.31
CA GLU A 126 -8.41 15.14 6.88
C GLU A 126 -8.67 13.64 7.16
N MET A 127 -7.64 12.79 7.21
CA MET A 127 -7.81 11.33 7.38
C MET A 127 -7.16 10.77 8.65
N GLY A 128 -6.39 11.59 9.37
CA GLY A 128 -5.52 11.09 10.42
C GLY A 128 -4.36 10.30 9.83
N ARG A 129 -4.21 9.03 10.21
CA ARG A 129 -3.01 8.22 9.94
C ARG A 129 -3.31 6.97 9.12
N MET A 130 -2.59 6.82 8.01
CA MET A 130 -2.65 5.66 7.12
C MET A 130 -1.33 4.89 7.13
N LEU A 131 -1.42 3.57 7.09
CA LEU A 131 -0.32 2.69 6.69
C LEU A 131 -0.49 2.30 5.22
N TYR A 132 0.56 2.48 4.42
CA TYR A 132 0.68 1.87 3.10
C TYR A 132 1.81 0.84 3.12
N ILE A 133 1.46 -0.42 2.90
CA ILE A 133 2.39 -1.56 2.94
C ILE A 133 2.06 -2.48 1.77
N THR A 134 3.06 -2.88 0.99
CA THR A 134 2.92 -3.83 -0.13
C THR A 134 4.13 -4.77 -0.15
N ASP A 135 3.99 -5.91 -0.83
CA ASP A 135 5.06 -6.85 -1.20
C ASP A 135 6.07 -7.22 -0.11
N CYS A 136 5.56 -7.61 1.06
CA CYS A 136 6.37 -8.14 2.14
C CYS A 136 5.84 -9.47 2.65
N GLU A 137 6.74 -10.36 3.06
CA GLU A 137 6.36 -11.63 3.73
C GLU A 137 5.86 -11.42 5.17
N VAL A 138 6.42 -10.43 5.89
CA VAL A 138 6.12 -10.18 7.30
C VAL A 138 6.31 -8.71 7.67
N ILE A 139 5.57 -8.25 8.68
CA ILE A 139 5.67 -6.90 9.23
C ILE A 139 5.99 -6.99 10.72
N LYS A 140 7.23 -6.68 11.11
CA LYS A 140 7.67 -6.71 12.52
C LYS A 140 7.14 -5.54 13.36
N TRP A 141 6.65 -4.49 12.69
CA TRP A 141 6.27 -3.24 13.33
C TRP A 141 4.87 -3.29 13.92
N LYS A 142 4.69 -2.59 15.04
CA LYS A 142 3.38 -2.27 15.61
C LYS A 142 3.22 -0.77 15.68
N PHE A 143 2.05 -0.30 15.26
CA PHE A 143 1.70 1.10 15.17
C PHE A 143 0.58 1.43 16.16
N LYS A 144 0.41 2.72 16.47
CA LYS A 144 -0.63 3.22 17.37
C LYS A 144 -1.37 4.38 16.72
N GLY A 145 -2.68 4.45 16.94
CA GLY A 145 -3.54 5.51 16.42
C GLY A 145 -3.60 5.49 14.89
N ILE A 146 -3.76 4.31 14.30
CA ILE A 146 -3.92 4.14 12.85
C ILE A 146 -5.42 4.20 12.53
N ASN A 147 -5.77 4.99 11.52
CA ASN A 147 -7.15 5.11 11.03
C ASN A 147 -7.37 4.24 9.80
N HIS A 148 -6.35 4.08 8.95
CA HIS A 148 -6.48 3.39 7.69
C HIS A 148 -5.28 2.47 7.43
N ILE A 149 -5.54 1.30 6.88
CA ILE A 149 -4.51 0.35 6.45
C ILE A 149 -4.79 0.03 4.98
N LEU A 150 -3.85 0.35 4.09
CA LEU A 150 -3.79 -0.14 2.72
C LEU A 150 -2.67 -1.19 2.65
N LEU A 151 -3.05 -2.46 2.49
CA LEU A 151 -2.16 -3.60 2.70
C LEU A 151 -2.17 -4.57 1.52
N GLY A 152 -0.98 -4.83 0.96
CA GLY A 152 -0.77 -5.89 -0.02
C GLY A 152 -1.02 -7.26 0.60
N VAL A 153 -2.09 -7.94 0.20
CA VAL A 153 -2.46 -9.29 0.66
C VAL A 153 -2.59 -10.18 -0.56
N ASN A 154 -1.59 -11.00 -0.81
CA ASN A 154 -1.43 -11.59 -2.14
C ASN A 154 -2.10 -12.96 -2.27
N TYR A 155 -2.01 -13.83 -1.27
CA TYR A 155 -2.44 -15.22 -1.43
C TYR A 155 -3.01 -15.85 -0.16
N ASP A 156 -3.80 -16.90 -0.38
CA ASP A 156 -4.15 -17.89 0.63
C ASP A 156 -3.19 -19.07 0.53
N LYS A 157 -2.62 -19.52 1.66
CA LYS A 157 -1.69 -20.66 1.66
C LYS A 157 -2.36 -21.92 1.11
N ASP A 158 -3.66 -22.06 1.35
CA ASP A 158 -4.46 -23.21 0.92
C ASP A 158 -4.75 -23.21 -0.60
N LEU A 159 -4.58 -22.06 -1.27
CA LEU A 159 -4.84 -21.91 -2.71
C LEU A 159 -3.57 -21.95 -3.57
N VAL A 160 -2.38 -21.93 -2.97
CA VAL A 160 -1.13 -21.94 -3.72
C VAL A 160 -0.79 -23.36 -4.19
N ASP A 161 -0.64 -23.55 -5.51
CA ASP A 161 -0.08 -24.78 -6.07
C ASP A 161 1.43 -24.86 -5.80
N THR A 162 1.81 -25.69 -4.84
CA THR A 162 3.22 -25.94 -4.46
C THR A 162 4.05 -26.61 -5.57
N GLY A 163 3.42 -27.17 -6.61
CA GLY A 163 4.09 -27.67 -7.80
C GLY A 163 4.52 -26.57 -8.78
N ASN A 164 4.01 -25.34 -8.62
CA ASN A 164 4.36 -24.21 -9.46
C ASN A 164 5.76 -23.67 -9.11
N PRO A 165 6.69 -23.52 -10.08
CA PRO A 165 8.01 -22.94 -9.84
C PRO A 165 7.98 -21.54 -9.20
N LYS A 166 6.87 -20.80 -9.36
CA LYS A 166 6.65 -19.47 -8.77
C LYS A 166 6.19 -19.49 -7.32
N ALA A 167 5.81 -20.65 -6.76
CA ALA A 167 5.29 -20.76 -5.41
C ALA A 167 6.27 -20.20 -4.36
N ASN A 168 7.57 -20.45 -4.52
CA ASN A 168 8.59 -19.91 -3.61
C ASN A 168 8.66 -18.38 -3.62
N HIS A 169 8.48 -17.75 -4.78
CA HIS A 169 8.44 -16.29 -4.88
C HIS A 169 7.18 -15.72 -4.19
N VAL A 170 6.04 -16.38 -4.37
CA VAL A 170 4.79 -16.03 -3.68
C VAL A 170 4.97 -16.11 -2.17
N PHE A 171 5.49 -17.22 -1.65
CA PHE A 171 5.66 -17.44 -0.22
C PHE A 171 6.70 -16.51 0.43
N ARG A 172 7.81 -16.22 -0.26
CA ARG A 172 8.94 -15.44 0.29
C ARG A 172 8.94 -13.95 -0.06
N GLY A 173 7.97 -13.51 -0.85
CA GLY A 173 7.90 -12.14 -1.34
C GLY A 173 6.63 -11.40 -0.96
N HIS A 174 5.56 -12.11 -0.56
CA HIS A 174 4.27 -11.47 -0.32
C HIS A 174 3.56 -11.99 0.93
N LEU A 175 2.60 -11.18 1.38
CA LEU A 175 1.86 -11.41 2.62
C LEU A 175 0.70 -12.36 2.35
N SER A 176 0.61 -13.42 3.15
CA SER A 176 -0.58 -14.29 3.17
C SER A 176 -1.75 -13.62 3.91
N ILE A 177 -2.98 -14.02 3.60
CA ILE A 177 -4.17 -13.54 4.31
C ILE A 177 -4.11 -13.78 5.82
N ASP A 178 -3.55 -14.90 6.27
CA ASP A 178 -3.42 -15.21 7.70
C ASP A 178 -2.44 -14.24 8.39
N THR A 179 -1.26 -14.03 7.80
CA THR A 179 -0.27 -13.08 8.33
C THR A 179 -0.82 -11.65 8.32
N ALA A 180 -1.58 -11.28 7.28
CA ALA A 180 -2.25 -10.00 7.20
C ALA A 180 -3.28 -9.82 8.32
N CYS A 181 -4.07 -10.86 8.61
CA CYS A 181 -5.04 -10.83 9.71
C CYS A 181 -4.35 -10.66 11.07
N ASP A 182 -3.23 -11.36 11.32
CA ASP A 182 -2.45 -11.22 12.56
C ASP A 182 -1.89 -9.80 12.71
N PHE A 183 -1.36 -9.22 11.62
CA PHE A 183 -0.87 -7.84 11.62
C PHE A 183 -2.00 -6.84 11.90
N VAL A 184 -3.14 -6.96 11.23
CA VAL A 184 -4.28 -6.06 11.41
C VAL A 184 -4.81 -6.17 12.84
N LYS A 185 -4.99 -7.39 13.36
CA LYS A 185 -5.41 -7.62 14.75
C LYS A 185 -4.46 -7.00 15.77
N ALA A 186 -3.16 -7.03 15.51
CA ALA A 186 -2.16 -6.42 16.41
C ALA A 186 -2.21 -4.89 16.42
N ASN A 187 -2.78 -4.27 15.37
CA ASN A 187 -2.91 -2.83 15.19
C ASN A 187 -4.37 -2.33 15.34
N ASP A 188 -5.32 -3.23 15.56
CA ASP A 188 -6.73 -2.91 15.73
C ASP A 188 -6.94 -2.04 16.97
N SER A 189 -7.81 -1.05 16.84
CA SER A 189 -8.15 -0.08 17.87
C SER A 189 -9.44 0.63 17.51
N ASP A 190 -10.07 1.30 18.47
CA ASP A 190 -11.30 2.09 18.25
C ASP A 190 -11.13 3.20 17.19
N SER A 191 -9.89 3.58 16.87
CA SER A 191 -9.60 4.56 15.83
C SER A 191 -9.54 4.00 14.41
N LEU A 192 -9.44 2.67 14.24
CA LEU A 192 -9.29 2.02 12.94
C LEU A 192 -10.62 2.06 12.19
N GLN A 193 -10.63 2.73 11.04
CA GLN A 193 -11.82 2.95 10.23
C GLN A 193 -11.83 2.10 8.95
N ASN A 194 -10.67 1.89 8.33
CA ASN A 194 -10.57 1.17 7.06
C ASN A 194 -9.40 0.18 7.05
N VAL A 195 -9.65 -1.03 6.54
CA VAL A 195 -8.64 -2.00 6.13
C VAL A 195 -8.93 -2.37 4.67
N ILE A 196 -8.11 -1.87 3.77
CA ILE A 196 -8.26 -2.05 2.32
C ILE A 196 -7.13 -2.95 1.87
N MET A 197 -7.49 -4.16 1.46
CA MET A 197 -6.53 -5.12 0.91
C MET A 197 -6.28 -4.79 -0.55
N CYS A 198 -5.03 -4.90 -0.98
CA CYS A 198 -4.64 -4.66 -2.37
C CYS A 198 -3.60 -5.71 -2.81
N HIS A 199 -3.16 -5.64 -4.07
CA HIS A 199 -2.14 -6.55 -4.60
C HIS A 199 -2.49 -8.05 -4.49
N LEU A 200 -3.78 -8.37 -4.67
CA LEU A 200 -4.25 -9.76 -4.67
C LEU A 200 -3.69 -10.53 -5.87
N SER A 201 -3.32 -11.79 -5.66
CA SER A 201 -2.95 -12.71 -6.74
C SER A 201 -4.19 -13.10 -7.53
N SER A 202 -4.13 -13.04 -8.85
CA SER A 202 -5.22 -13.49 -9.71
C SER A 202 -5.49 -14.99 -9.61
N GLU A 203 -4.51 -15.77 -9.18
CA GLU A 203 -4.58 -17.24 -9.16
C GLU A 203 -4.73 -17.80 -7.75
N ASN A 204 -4.18 -17.12 -6.74
CA ASN A 204 -4.04 -17.67 -5.38
C ASN A 204 -4.86 -16.91 -4.33
N SER A 205 -5.84 -16.11 -4.74
CA SER A 205 -6.70 -15.36 -3.81
C SER A 205 -8.18 -15.54 -4.13
N ASP A 206 -8.98 -15.54 -3.07
CA ASP A 206 -10.44 -15.46 -3.16
C ASP A 206 -10.88 -14.20 -2.43
N ARG A 207 -11.42 -13.24 -3.20
CA ARG A 207 -11.79 -11.92 -2.72
C ARG A 207 -12.77 -11.98 -1.55
N ASP A 208 -13.82 -12.80 -1.67
CA ASP A 208 -14.90 -12.82 -0.70
C ASP A 208 -14.44 -13.52 0.59
N SER A 209 -13.69 -14.61 0.46
CA SER A 209 -13.00 -15.29 1.57
C SER A 209 -12.06 -14.36 2.32
N PHE A 210 -11.26 -13.54 1.61
CA PHE A 210 -10.33 -12.60 2.25
C PHE A 210 -11.08 -11.53 3.04
N ILE A 211 -12.15 -10.99 2.46
CA ILE A 211 -13.02 -10.03 3.16
C ILE A 211 -13.62 -10.66 4.41
N GLU A 212 -14.13 -11.90 4.33
CA GLU A 212 -14.68 -12.60 5.49
C GLU A 212 -13.63 -12.86 6.59
N LYS A 213 -12.44 -13.33 6.22
CA LYS A 213 -11.33 -13.57 7.16
C LYS A 213 -10.91 -12.26 7.84
N MET A 214 -10.72 -11.19 7.07
CA MET A 214 -10.28 -9.90 7.58
C MET A 214 -11.35 -9.20 8.45
N LYS A 215 -12.64 -9.33 8.11
CA LYS A 215 -13.74 -8.81 8.95
C LYS A 215 -13.81 -9.44 10.34
N LYS A 216 -13.38 -10.69 10.50
CA LYS A 216 -13.35 -11.38 11.80
C LYS A 216 -12.30 -10.79 12.76
N VAL A 217 -11.28 -10.11 12.23
CA VAL A 217 -10.21 -9.50 13.04
C VAL A 217 -10.28 -7.99 13.13
N ALA A 218 -10.97 -7.32 12.19
CA ALA A 218 -11.16 -5.88 12.13
C ALA A 218 -12.65 -5.51 12.26
N CYS A 219 -13.31 -6.00 13.31
CA CYS A 219 -14.78 -5.97 13.45
C CYS A 219 -15.39 -4.56 13.41
N GLY A 220 -14.65 -3.53 13.86
CA GLY A 220 -15.10 -2.15 13.88
C GLY A 220 -14.77 -1.33 12.63
N ALA A 221 -13.95 -1.90 11.73
CA ALA A 221 -13.47 -1.20 10.54
C ALA A 221 -14.23 -1.64 9.28
N ASN A 222 -14.33 -0.74 8.32
CA ASN A 222 -14.69 -1.11 6.96
C ASN A 222 -13.56 -1.95 6.34
N VAL A 223 -13.91 -3.13 5.86
CA VAL A 223 -12.97 -4.08 5.23
C VAL A 223 -13.37 -4.26 3.78
N ASP A 224 -12.41 -4.03 2.88
CA ASP A 224 -12.66 -4.09 1.45
C ASP A 224 -11.41 -4.50 0.65
N VAL A 225 -11.60 -4.79 -0.63
CA VAL A 225 -10.54 -5.11 -1.60
C VAL A 225 -10.45 -4.01 -2.65
N ALA A 226 -9.23 -3.60 -2.95
CA ALA A 226 -8.93 -2.63 -3.97
C ALA A 226 -9.17 -3.19 -5.37
N GLU A 227 -9.88 -2.42 -6.18
CA GLU A 227 -10.20 -2.74 -7.58
C GLU A 227 -9.96 -1.48 -8.42
N ARG A 228 -9.62 -1.66 -9.70
CA ARG A 228 -9.35 -0.52 -10.59
C ARG A 228 -10.52 0.46 -10.60
N ASN A 229 -10.21 1.75 -10.45
CA ASN A 229 -11.13 2.89 -10.37
C ASN A 229 -12.04 2.93 -9.13
N LYS A 230 -11.86 2.03 -8.18
CA LYS A 230 -12.61 2.07 -6.92
C LYS A 230 -12.05 3.16 -6.01
N GLU A 231 -12.95 3.80 -5.27
CA GLU A 231 -12.66 4.94 -4.40
C GLU A 231 -13.24 4.73 -3.00
N TRP A 232 -12.53 5.22 -1.99
CA TRP A 232 -12.98 5.22 -0.59
C TRP A 232 -12.84 6.62 -0.01
N VAL A 233 -13.80 7.02 0.81
CA VAL A 233 -13.69 8.23 1.63
C VAL A 233 -12.97 7.85 2.92
N LEU A 234 -11.87 8.53 3.20
CA LEU A 234 -11.06 8.36 4.38
C LEU A 234 -11.40 9.48 5.37
N ARG A 235 -11.98 9.08 6.51
CA ARG A 235 -12.34 9.99 7.59
C ARG A 235 -11.46 9.76 8.79
N LYS A 236 -11.21 10.84 9.52
CA LYS A 236 -10.61 10.76 10.84
C LYS A 236 -11.63 10.11 11.80
N GLY A 237 -11.17 9.19 12.65
CA GLY A 237 -12.04 8.35 13.50
C GLY A 237 -12.77 9.10 14.64
N ASP A 238 -12.64 10.43 14.72
CA ASP A 238 -13.40 11.32 15.60
C ASP A 238 -14.70 11.84 14.96
N GLU A 239 -14.95 11.53 13.68
CA GLU A 239 -16.24 11.76 13.03
C GLU A 239 -17.05 10.47 12.98
N CYS A 240 -18.30 10.51 13.46
CA CYS A 240 -19.23 9.39 13.39
C CYS A 240 -19.42 8.97 11.92
N PRO A 241 -19.36 7.68 11.56
CA PRO A 241 -19.52 7.21 10.18
C PRO A 241 -20.96 7.38 9.63
N PHE A 242 -21.90 7.86 10.45
CA PHE A 242 -23.31 8.11 10.14
C PHE A 242 -23.70 9.54 10.52
#